data_AF-A0A1H9NMH1-F1
#
_entry.id   AF-A0A1H9NMH1-F1
#
_cell.length_a   1.000
_cell.length_b   1.000
_cell.length_c   1.000
_cell.angle_alpha   90.00
_cell.angle_beta   90.00
_cell.angle_gamma   90.00
#
_symmetry.space_group_name_H-M   'P 1'
#
loop_
_entity.id
_entity.type
_entity.pdbx_description
1 polymer ?
#
loop_
_entity_poly.entity_id
_entity_poly.type
_entity_poly.pdbx_seq_one_letter_code
_entity_poly.pdbx_strand_id
1 'polypeptide(L)' 'MTEKKTSPISKDNHSDLVFTKKNYQLLIISMAIVVLGFILMMGTTDIYDFRKTLLAPLVVLAGFAFGIYAILKK' A
#
# COMPACT_ATOMS: atom_id res chain seq x y z
N MET A 1 -48.97 17.32 -24.53
CA MET A 1 -47.53 17.34 -24.86
C MET A 1 -46.79 17.77 -23.60
N THR A 2 -46.29 16.82 -22.81
CA THR A 2 -45.62 17.12 -21.54
C THR A 2 -44.13 16.89 -21.73
N GLU A 3 -43.38 17.98 -21.71
CA GLU A 3 -41.94 18.03 -21.87
C GLU A 3 -41.27 17.41 -20.63
N LYS A 4 -40.71 16.20 -20.78
CA LYS A 4 -39.97 15.51 -19.72
C LYS A 4 -38.60 16.18 -19.59
N LYS A 5 -38.48 17.15 -18.68
CA LYS A 5 -37.19 17.77 -18.32
C LYS A 5 -36.20 16.68 -17.90
N THR A 6 -35.21 16.44 -18.75
CA THR A 6 -34.08 15.58 -18.44
C THR A 6 -33.17 16.37 -17.50
N SER A 7 -33.27 16.09 -16.21
CA SER A 7 -32.27 16.52 -15.23
C SER A 7 -30.91 15.95 -15.65
N PRO A 8 -29.83 16.76 -15.68
CA PRO A 8 -28.51 16.22 -15.92
C PRO A 8 -28.24 15.28 -14.75
N ILE A 9 -27.96 14.02 -15.06
CA ILE A 9 -27.45 13.06 -14.10
C ILE A 9 -26.05 13.54 -13.76
N SER A 10 -25.96 14.44 -12.77
CA SER A 10 -24.71 14.72 -12.06
C SER A 10 -24.29 13.38 -11.49
N LYS A 11 -23.37 12.73 -12.21
CA LYS A 11 -22.61 11.62 -11.67
C LYS A 11 -21.73 12.23 -10.58
N ASP A 12 -22.31 12.41 -9.40
CA ASP A 12 -21.56 12.46 -8.16
C ASP A 12 -20.95 11.08 -7.99
N ASN A 13 -19.84 10.88 -8.70
CA ASN A 13 -18.86 9.88 -8.35
C ASN A 13 -18.19 10.39 -7.07
N HIS A 14 -18.95 10.44 -5.98
CA HIS A 14 -18.41 10.18 -4.67
C HIS A 14 -18.00 8.71 -4.70
N SER A 15 -16.95 8.41 -5.47
CA SER A 15 -16.04 7.34 -5.14
C SER A 15 -15.52 7.74 -3.76
N ASP A 16 -16.25 7.34 -2.72
CA ASP A 16 -15.74 7.22 -1.37
C ASP A 16 -14.65 6.17 -1.45
N LEU A 17 -13.49 6.62 -1.97
CA LEU A 17 -12.28 5.85 -1.95
C LEU A 17 -12.08 5.55 -0.47
N VAL A 18 -12.18 4.26 -0.13
CA VAL A 18 -11.96 3.74 1.23
C VAL A 18 -10.64 4.28 1.80
N PHE A 19 -9.71 4.62 0.89
CA PHE A 19 -8.44 5.25 1.17
C PHE A 19 -8.38 6.71 0.69
N THR A 20 -8.04 7.61 1.61
CA THR A 20 -7.57 8.96 1.29
C THR A 20 -6.30 8.89 0.43
N LYS A 21 -6.08 9.85 -0.48
CA LYS A 21 -4.87 9.93 -1.34
C LYS A 21 -3.56 9.75 -0.56
N LYS A 22 -3.48 10.30 0.66
CA LYS A 22 -2.34 10.14 1.58
C LYS A 22 -2.12 8.69 2.03
N ASN A 23 -3.17 7.97 2.39
CA ASN A 23 -3.08 6.56 2.80
C ASN A 23 -2.67 5.67 1.63
N TYR A 24 -3.15 6.00 0.42
CA TYR A 24 -2.72 5.32 -0.78
C TYR A 24 -1.21 5.49 -1.06
N GLN A 25 -0.67 6.69 -0.83
CA GLN A 25 0.78 6.93 -0.92
C GLN A 25 1.55 6.12 0.14
N LEU A 26 1.08 6.11 1.40
CA LEU A 26 1.68 5.32 2.48
C LEU A 26 1.67 3.82 2.18
N LEU A 27 0.59 3.32 1.57
CA LEU A 27 0.47 1.92 1.14
C LEU A 27 1.52 1.58 0.08
N ILE A 28 1.70 2.43 -0.93
CA ILE A 28 2.74 2.21 -1.96
C ILE A 28 4.14 2.20 -1.33
N ILE A 29 4.41 3.11 -0.39
CA ILE A 29 5.68 3.15 0.33
C ILE A 29 5.90 1.85 1.12
N SER A 30 4.87 1.36 1.81
CA SER A 30 4.94 0.08 2.54
C SER A 30 5.30 -1.09 1.62
N MET A 31 4.71 -1.11 0.42
CA MET A 31 4.96 -2.14 -0.57
C MET A 31 6.39 -2.08 -1.11
N ALA A 32 6.93 -0.88 -1.32
CA ALA A 32 8.34 -0.70 -1.70
C ALA A 32 9.30 -1.23 -0.62
N ILE A 33 9.00 -1.00 0.66
CA ILE A 33 9.80 -1.51 1.79
C ILE A 33 9.78 -3.04 1.82
N VAL A 34 8.62 -3.66 1.62
CA VAL A 34 8.49 -5.12 1.57
C VAL A 34 9.32 -5.71 0.42
N VAL A 35 9.22 -5.11 -0.77
CA VAL A 35 10.01 -5.53 -1.94
C VAL A 35 11.52 -5.41 -1.67
N LEU A 36 11.96 -4.30 -1.05
CA LEU A 36 13.36 -4.14 -0.66
C LEU A 36 13.81 -5.20 0.36
N GLY A 37 12.96 -5.56 1.31
CA GLY A 37 13.24 -6.64 2.27
C GLY A 37 13.43 -8.00 1.58
N PHE A 38 12.61 -8.32 0.58
CA PHE A 38 12.77 -9.54 -0.22
C PHE A 38 14.01 -9.51 -1.12
N ILE A 39 14.36 -8.35 -1.69
CA ILE A 39 15.60 -8.19 -2.46
C ILE A 39 16.82 -8.40 -1.55
N LEU A 40 16.79 -7.87 -0.33
CA LEU A 40 17.84 -8.10 0.67
C LEU A 40 17.96 -9.60 1.02
N MET A 41 16.85 -10.33 1.00
CA MET A 41 16.81 -11.78 1.18
C MET A 41 17.34 -12.57 -0.03
N MET A 42 17.49 -11.99 -1.23
CA MET A 42 18.03 -12.68 -2.41
C MET A 42 19.57 -12.63 -2.56
N GLY A 43 20.30 -11.75 -1.85
CA GLY A 43 21.75 -11.56 -2.03
C GLY A 43 22.62 -12.84 -1.93
N THR A 44 23.59 -13.04 -2.81
CA THR A 44 24.31 -14.33 -2.94
C THR A 44 25.51 -14.49 -1.99
N THR A 45 25.84 -13.48 -1.20
CA THR A 45 27.00 -13.50 -0.28
C THR A 45 26.58 -14.06 1.08
N ASP A 46 27.09 -15.23 1.42
CA ASP A 46 26.97 -15.93 2.72
C ASP A 46 25.55 -16.10 3.29
N ILE A 47 25.05 -17.34 3.26
CA ILE A 47 23.71 -17.70 3.77
C ILE A 47 23.61 -17.50 5.29
N TYR A 48 24.72 -17.46 6.02
CA TYR A 48 24.77 -17.23 7.46
C TYR A 48 24.97 -15.75 7.87
N ASP A 49 24.91 -14.81 6.92
CA ASP A 49 25.02 -13.40 7.25
C ASP A 49 23.78 -12.92 8.04
N PHE A 50 24.00 -12.33 9.22
CA PHE A 50 22.95 -11.81 10.12
C PHE A 50 21.96 -10.89 9.40
N ARG A 51 22.43 -10.19 8.37
CA ARG A 51 21.62 -9.33 7.49
C ARG A 51 20.49 -10.09 6.79
N LYS A 52 20.71 -11.34 6.41
CA LYS A 52 19.72 -12.16 5.72
C LYS A 52 18.80 -12.93 6.66
N THR A 53 19.35 -13.47 7.73
CA THR A 53 18.61 -14.35 8.63
C THR A 53 17.70 -13.57 9.58
N LEU A 54 18.09 -12.35 9.96
CA LEU A 54 17.33 -11.52 10.90
C LEU A 54 16.92 -10.18 10.31
N LEU A 55 17.84 -9.44 9.70
CA LEU A 55 17.55 -8.07 9.26
C LEU A 55 16.52 -8.04 8.12
N ALA A 56 16.66 -8.90 7.11
CA ALA A 56 15.74 -8.96 5.98
C ALA A 56 14.30 -9.36 6.39
N PRO A 57 14.06 -10.44 7.16
CA PRO A 57 12.73 -10.76 7.67
C PRO A 57 12.13 -9.65 8.53
N LEU A 58 12.95 -8.98 9.36
CA LEU A 58 12.52 -7.86 10.18
C LEU A 58 12.05 -6.67 9.32
N VAL A 59 12.77 -6.34 8.25
CA VAL A 59 12.39 -5.28 7.30
C VAL A 59 11.08 -5.60 6.60
N VAL A 60 10.88 -6.86 6.19
CA VAL A 60 9.62 -7.32 5.59
C VAL A 60 8.46 -7.18 6.58
N LEU A 61 8.64 -7.62 7.83
CA LEU A 61 7.66 -7.47 8.91
C LEU A 61 7.32 -6.00 9.19
N ALA A 62 8.32 -5.13 9.25
CA ALA A 62 8.14 -3.70 9.44
C ALA A 62 7.37 -3.08 8.26
N GLY A 63 7.67 -3.49 7.02
CA GLY A 63 6.93 -3.08 5.82
C GLY A 63 5.45 -3.47 5.89
N PHE A 64 5.14 -4.71 6.29
CA PHE A 64 3.75 -5.14 6.50
C PHE A 64 3.06 -4.39 7.63
N ALA A 65 3.72 -4.18 8.77
CA ALA A 65 3.17 -3.40 9.88
C ALA A 65 2.85 -1.95 9.44
N PHE A 66 3.74 -1.34 8.66
CA PHE A 66 3.53 0.00 8.11
C PHE A 66 2.37 0.03 7.11
N GLY A 67 2.22 -1.01 6.28
CA GLY A 67 1.10 -1.14 5.36
C GLY A 67 -0.24 -1.30 6.08
N ILE A 68 -0.29 -2.15 7.11
CA ILE A 68 -1.47 -2.31 7.98
C ILE A 68 -1.81 -0.98 8.65
N TYR A 69 -0.81 -0.25 9.17
CA TYR A 69 -1.02 1.08 9.75
C TYR A 69 -1.56 2.08 8.73
N ALA A 70 -1.04 2.10 7.50
CA ALA A 70 -1.52 2.97 6.42
C ALA A 70 -2.98 2.69 6.04
N ILE A 71 -3.41 1.42 6.15
CA ILE A 71 -4.78 0.99 5.87
C ILE A 71 -5.71 1.34 7.04
N LEU A 72 -5.31 1.03 8.27
CA LEU A 72 -6.11 1.22 9.48
C LEU A 72 -6.23 2.69 9.89
N LYS A 73 -5.19 3.48 9.64
CA LYS A 73 -5.20 4.91 9.87
C LYS A 73 -6.03 5.59 8.79
N LYS A 74 -7.35 5.51 8.92
CA LYS A 74 -8.29 6.27 8.10
C LYS A 74 -8.15 7.77 8.37
#